data_AF-A0A4Q9LE20-F1
#
_entry.id   AF-A0A4Q9LE20-F1
#
_cell.length_a   1.000
_cell.length_b   1.000
_cell.length_c   1.000
_cell.angle_alpha   90.00
_cell.angle_beta   90.00
_cell.angle_gamma   90.00
#
_symmetry.space_group_name_H-M   'P 1'
#
loop_
_entity.id
_entity.type
_entity.pdbx_description
1 polymer ?
#
loop_
_entity_poly.entity_id
_entity_poly.type
_entity_poly.pdbx_seq_one_letter_code
_entity_poly.pdbx_strand_id
1 'polypeptide(L)'
;MKKDVKENKTVEDNKAKRYNQTEVYKTFLSSNNGISFIIDKAKEVSRKNKESSGRYEGLGLNGEKIRSKEELYKSVENIVDFYLTWVSLCPGRKFLKMNKYDFLCEIENFCSKSEIKKFFSYLFV
;
A
#
# COMPACT_ATOMS: atom_id res chain seq x y z
N MET A 1 -4.68 14.02 -66.00
CA MET A 1 -4.58 12.85 -65.09
C MET A 1 -3.99 13.35 -63.78
N LYS A 2 -4.86 13.55 -62.79
CA LYS A 2 -4.98 12.77 -61.54
C LYS A 2 -3.86 13.07 -60.54
N LYS A 3 -4.30 13.75 -59.47
CA LYS A 3 -3.64 14.07 -58.20
C LYS A 3 -3.08 12.82 -57.54
N ASP A 4 -1.98 12.96 -56.80
CA ASP A 4 -1.73 12.16 -55.60
C ASP A 4 -1.08 13.01 -54.52
N VAL A 5 -1.95 13.56 -53.68
CA VAL A 5 -1.66 14.10 -52.35
C VAL A 5 -1.39 12.90 -51.44
N LYS A 6 -0.15 12.69 -50.99
CA LYS A 6 0.14 11.70 -49.94
C LYS A 6 0.08 12.34 -48.56
N GLU A 7 -1.13 12.25 -48.02
CA GLU A 7 -1.49 11.94 -46.63
C GLU A 7 -0.60 12.49 -45.50
N ASN A 8 -1.15 13.53 -44.87
CA ASN A 8 -1.13 13.69 -43.41
C ASN A 8 -1.43 12.35 -42.72
N LYS A 9 -0.44 11.76 -42.04
CA LYS A 9 -0.69 10.77 -40.99
C LYS A 9 0.07 11.14 -39.71
N THR A 10 -0.74 11.57 -38.75
CA THR A 10 -0.59 11.40 -37.30
C THR A 10 0.53 12.17 -36.59
N VAL A 11 0.27 13.45 -36.37
CA VAL A 11 0.84 14.27 -35.28
C VAL A 11 0.12 14.00 -33.94
N GLU A 12 -0.76 12.99 -33.85
CA GLU A 12 -1.70 12.84 -32.72
C GLU A 12 -1.32 11.85 -31.60
N ASP A 13 -0.22 11.10 -31.68
CA ASP A 13 0.06 10.05 -30.67
C ASP A 13 0.92 10.46 -29.46
N ASN A 14 1.32 11.73 -29.35
CA ASN A 14 2.08 12.22 -28.20
C ASN A 14 1.28 13.14 -27.26
N LYS A 15 -0.01 12.86 -27.07
CA LYS A 15 -0.74 13.39 -25.91
C LYS A 15 -0.25 12.64 -24.67
N ALA A 16 0.88 13.07 -24.11
CA ALA A 16 1.48 12.52 -22.90
C ALA A 16 0.38 12.15 -21.89
N LYS A 17 0.20 10.84 -21.63
CA LYS A 17 -0.85 10.33 -20.73
C LYS A 17 -0.80 11.14 -19.44
N ARG A 18 -1.84 11.94 -19.19
CA ARG A 18 -1.99 12.73 -17.97
C ARG A 18 -1.87 11.76 -16.79
N TYR A 19 -1.01 12.10 -15.83
CA TYR A 19 -0.78 11.25 -14.65
C TYR A 19 -2.09 10.98 -13.91
N ASN A 20 -2.49 9.71 -13.81
CA ASN A 20 -3.70 9.27 -13.15
C ASN A 20 -3.38 8.70 -11.76
N GLN A 21 -3.48 9.54 -10.73
CA GLN A 21 -3.18 9.16 -9.35
C GLN A 21 -4.01 7.96 -8.86
N THR A 22 -5.29 7.89 -9.26
CA THR A 22 -6.21 6.82 -8.90
C THR A 22 -5.75 5.48 -9.47
N GLU A 23 -5.35 5.47 -10.74
CA GLU A 23 -4.85 4.25 -11.40
C GLU A 23 -3.53 3.81 -10.77
N VAL A 24 -2.62 4.75 -10.47
CA VAL A 24 -1.37 4.46 -9.77
C VAL A 24 -1.61 3.79 -8.42
N TYR A 25 -2.53 4.32 -7.61
CA TYR A 25 -2.87 3.70 -6.32
C TYR A 25 -3.48 2.32 -6.50
N LYS A 26 -4.42 2.15 -7.44
CA LYS A 26 -5.01 0.82 -7.72
C LYS A 26 -3.95 -0.18 -8.13
N THR A 27 -3.04 0.18 -9.04
CA THR A 27 -1.95 -0.68 -9.49
C THR A 27 -1.03 -1.07 -8.35
N PHE A 28 -0.63 -0.13 -7.49
CA PHE A 28 0.21 -0.42 -6.33
C PHE A 28 -0.50 -1.33 -5.32
N LEU A 29 -1.72 -0.98 -4.91
CA LEU A 29 -2.46 -1.70 -3.88
C LEU A 29 -2.84 -3.12 -4.30
N SER A 30 -3.03 -3.36 -5.59
CA SER A 30 -3.26 -4.69 -6.17
C SER A 30 -1.98 -5.47 -6.50
N SER A 31 -0.80 -4.86 -6.34
CA SER A 31 0.48 -5.54 -6.58
C SER A 31 0.84 -6.48 -5.43
N ASN A 32 1.84 -7.33 -5.64
CA ASN A 32 2.40 -8.19 -4.60
C ASN A 32 2.95 -7.40 -3.40
N ASN A 33 3.34 -6.13 -3.59
CA ASN A 33 3.82 -5.24 -2.53
C ASN A 33 2.68 -4.38 -1.93
N GLY A 34 1.45 -4.54 -2.41
CA GLY A 34 0.27 -3.79 -1.98
C GLY A 34 -0.38 -4.38 -0.73
N ILE A 35 -1.71 -4.52 -0.74
CA ILE A 35 -2.47 -4.98 0.42
C ILE A 35 -2.17 -6.44 0.77
N SER A 36 -1.97 -7.30 -0.23
CA SER A 36 -1.63 -8.72 -0.02
C SER A 36 -0.38 -8.90 0.85
N PHE A 37 0.66 -8.09 0.62
CA PHE A 37 1.88 -8.08 1.45
C PHE A 37 1.58 -7.81 2.92
N ILE A 38 0.76 -6.80 3.22
CA ILE A 38 0.38 -6.46 4.61
C ILE A 38 -0.33 -7.65 5.25
N ILE A 39 -1.27 -8.27 4.53
CA ILE A 39 -2.05 -9.40 5.04
C ILE A 39 -1.16 -10.61 5.31
N ASP A 40 -0.24 -10.92 4.42
CA ASP A 40 0.69 -12.03 4.60
C ASP A 40 1.59 -11.81 5.83
N LYS A 41 2.07 -10.57 6.02
CA LYS A 41 2.82 -10.20 7.23
C LYS A 41 1.97 -10.31 8.49
N ALA A 42 0.74 -9.80 8.49
CA ALA A 42 -0.17 -9.94 9.63
C ALA A 42 -0.46 -11.41 9.97
N LYS A 43 -0.64 -12.27 8.96
CA LYS A 43 -0.80 -13.73 9.14
C LYS A 43 0.47 -14.39 9.67
N GLU A 44 1.65 -13.95 9.26
CA GLU A 44 2.95 -14.42 9.78
C GLU A 44 3.07 -14.09 11.28
N VAL A 45 2.79 -12.84 11.68
CA VAL A 45 2.79 -12.41 13.09
C VAL A 45 1.77 -13.23 13.89
N SER A 46 0.55 -13.37 13.37
CA SER A 46 -0.52 -14.13 14.03
C SER A 46 -0.14 -15.61 14.23
N ARG A 47 0.59 -16.22 13.30
CA ARG A 47 1.07 -17.60 13.41
C ARG A 47 2.14 -17.74 14.49
N LYS A 48 3.17 -16.88 14.46
CA LYS A 48 4.20 -16.82 15.51
C LYS A 48 3.59 -16.64 16.89
N ASN A 49 2.51 -15.85 16.98
CA ASN A 49 1.82 -15.62 18.23
C ASN A 49 1.06 -16.84 18.77
N LYS A 50 0.56 -17.72 17.90
CA LYS A 50 -0.11 -18.97 18.31
C LYS A 50 0.86 -20.03 18.82
N GLU A 51 2.11 -20.00 18.36
CA GLU A 51 3.17 -20.92 18.79
C GLU A 51 3.74 -20.56 20.18
N SER A 52 3.58 -19.30 20.61
CA SER A 52 3.92 -18.83 21.96
C SER A 52 2.79 -19.12 22.96
N SER A 53 2.87 -20.25 23.66
CA SER A 53 1.96 -20.62 24.75
C SER A 53 2.20 -19.76 26.01
N GLY A 54 1.39 -18.72 26.23
CA GLY A 54 1.40 -17.93 27.46
C GLY A 54 0.10 -17.16 27.66
N ARG A 55 -0.49 -17.26 28.85
CA ARG A 55 -1.69 -16.49 29.24
C ARG A 55 -1.25 -15.08 29.62
N TYR A 56 -1.71 -14.10 28.86
CA TYR A 56 -1.49 -12.66 29.03
C TYR A 56 -0.04 -12.21 28.94
N GLU A 57 0.36 -11.71 27.76
CA GLU A 57 1.39 -10.69 27.54
C GLU A 57 1.38 -10.41 26.03
N GLY A 58 1.09 -9.18 25.61
CA GLY A 58 1.03 -8.85 24.19
C GLY A 58 2.33 -9.21 23.48
N LEU A 59 2.23 -9.73 22.25
CA LEU A 59 3.39 -10.05 21.44
C LEU A 59 3.62 -8.89 20.45
N GLY A 60 4.86 -8.40 20.39
CA GLY A 60 5.26 -7.40 19.40
C GLY A 60 5.23 -7.97 17.98
N LEU A 61 5.46 -7.12 16.97
CA LEU A 61 5.43 -7.52 15.55
C LEU A 61 6.32 -8.72 15.18
N ASN A 62 7.34 -9.01 15.97
CA ASN A 62 8.26 -10.12 15.74
C ASN A 62 7.86 -11.42 16.47
N GLY A 63 6.75 -11.43 17.23
CA GLY A 63 6.44 -12.53 18.14
C GLY A 63 7.24 -12.48 19.45
N GLU A 64 7.80 -11.32 19.79
CA GLU A 64 8.53 -11.11 21.04
C GLU A 64 7.56 -10.79 22.18
N LYS A 65 7.74 -11.41 23.35
CA LYS A 65 6.94 -11.10 24.55
C LYS A 65 7.25 -9.70 25.04
N ILE A 66 6.22 -8.87 25.21
CA ILE A 66 6.34 -7.54 25.81
C ILE A 66 6.27 -7.67 27.34
N ARG A 67 7.38 -7.35 28.01
CA ARG A 67 7.58 -7.45 29.46
C ARG A 67 7.74 -6.09 30.13
N SER A 68 7.99 -5.04 29.35
CA SER A 68 8.15 -3.67 29.86
C SER A 68 7.42 -2.61 29.05
N LYS A 69 7.29 -1.42 29.62
CA LYS A 69 6.69 -0.25 28.96
C LYS A 69 7.56 0.22 27.78
N GLU A 70 8.88 0.13 27.91
CA GLU A 70 9.86 0.46 26.87
C GLU A 70 9.74 -0.50 25.68
N GLU A 71 9.58 -1.81 25.96
CA GLU A 71 9.35 -2.81 24.92
C GLU A 71 8.00 -2.60 24.20
N LEU A 72 6.97 -2.16 24.93
CA LEU A 72 5.69 -1.76 24.34
C LEU A 72 5.87 -0.57 23.39
N TYR A 73 6.54 0.51 23.83
CA TYR A 73 6.77 1.68 22.99
C TYR A 73 7.56 1.33 21.73
N LYS A 74 8.63 0.55 21.87
CA LYS A 74 9.41 0.06 20.74
C LYS A 74 8.57 -0.79 19.79
N SER A 75 7.67 -1.62 20.31
CA SER A 75 6.74 -2.37 19.47
C SER A 75 5.79 -1.45 18.70
N VAL A 76 5.31 -0.37 19.30
CA VAL A 76 4.48 0.63 18.62
C VAL A 76 5.27 1.37 17.54
N GLU A 77 6.50 1.79 17.83
CA GLU A 77 7.40 2.44 16.86
C GLU A 77 7.64 1.53 15.65
N ASN A 78 7.92 0.24 15.88
CA ASN A 78 8.10 -0.74 14.82
C ASN A 78 6.86 -0.89 13.93
N ILE A 79 5.65 -0.81 14.51
CA ILE A 79 4.39 -0.85 13.75
C ILE A 79 4.27 0.37 12.85
N VAL A 80 4.53 1.55 13.42
CA VAL A 80 4.48 2.80 12.68
C VAL A 80 5.51 2.78 11.54
N ASP A 81 6.75 2.41 11.83
CA ASP A 81 7.83 2.32 10.84
C ASP A 81 7.53 1.31 9.73
N PHE A 82 6.92 0.18 10.06
CA PHE A 82 6.47 -0.80 9.07
C PHE A 82 5.51 -0.17 8.06
N TYR A 83 4.47 0.52 8.53
CA TYR A 83 3.48 1.15 7.64
C TYR A 83 4.06 2.34 6.86
N LEU A 84 4.91 3.16 7.48
CA LEU A 84 5.58 4.27 6.80
C LEU A 84 6.57 3.80 5.72
N THR A 85 7.26 2.69 5.99
CA THR A 85 8.16 2.06 5.02
C THR A 85 7.35 1.47 3.88
N TRP A 86 6.28 0.73 4.18
CA TRP A 86 5.40 0.15 3.17
C TRP A 86 4.79 1.23 2.26
N VAL A 87 4.23 2.29 2.83
CA VAL A 87 3.58 3.34 2.03
C VAL A 87 4.59 4.09 1.16
N SER A 88 5.86 4.18 1.58
CA SER A 88 6.92 4.81 0.78
C SER A 88 7.25 4.06 -0.52
N LEU A 89 6.81 2.80 -0.64
CA LEU A 89 6.93 2.02 -1.87
C LEU A 89 5.89 2.41 -2.94
N CYS A 90 4.85 3.14 -2.58
CA CYS A 90 3.81 3.55 -3.52
C CYS A 90 4.34 4.67 -4.43
N PRO A 91 4.29 4.52 -5.78
CA PRO A 91 4.87 5.47 -6.73
C PRO A 91 4.00 6.74 -6.93
N GLY A 92 3.28 7.16 -5.88
CA GLY A 92 2.45 8.35 -5.89
C GLY A 92 3.29 9.62 -6.02
N ARG A 93 3.08 10.45 -7.06
CA ARG A 93 3.79 11.74 -7.21
C ARG A 93 3.51 12.69 -6.04
N LYS A 94 2.37 12.50 -5.38
CA LYS A 94 1.99 13.21 -4.16
C LYS A 94 2.90 12.90 -2.96
N PHE A 95 3.54 11.73 -2.91
CA PHE A 95 4.55 11.40 -1.91
C PHE A 95 5.70 12.43 -1.87
N LEU A 96 6.01 13.05 -3.01
CA LEU A 96 7.04 14.09 -3.10
C LEU A 96 6.60 15.45 -2.53
N LYS A 97 5.32 15.62 -2.19
CA LYS A 97 4.72 16.90 -1.78
C LYS A 97 4.08 16.86 -0.39
N MET A 98 4.05 15.70 0.26
CA MET A 98 3.48 15.53 1.60
C MET A 98 4.37 14.61 2.44
N ASN A 99 4.29 14.72 3.76
CA ASN A 99 5.05 13.85 4.63
C ASN A 99 4.49 12.40 4.57
N LYS A 100 5.27 11.43 5.06
CA LYS A 100 4.91 10.01 4.98
C LYS A 100 3.62 9.67 5.73
N TYR A 101 3.33 10.35 6.85
CA TYR A 101 2.11 10.15 7.63
C TYR A 101 0.88 10.66 6.88
N ASP A 102 0.93 11.87 6.34
CA ASP A 102 -0.16 12.43 5.53
C ASP A 102 -0.45 11.56 4.32
N PHE A 103 0.60 11.01 3.69
CA PHE A 103 0.46 10.10 2.57
C PHE A 103 -0.16 8.76 2.99
N LEU A 104 0.22 8.22 4.16
CA LEU A 104 -0.42 7.03 4.73
C LEU A 104 -1.92 7.26 4.95
N CYS A 105 -2.29 8.41 5.53
CA CYS A 105 -3.69 8.80 5.70
C CYS A 105 -4.41 8.98 4.34
N GLU A 106 -3.75 9.50 3.31
CA GLU A 106 -4.33 9.59 1.97
C GLU A 106 -4.63 8.19 1.40
N ILE A 107 -3.71 7.24 1.53
CA ILE A 107 -3.90 5.85 1.09
C ILE A 107 -5.02 5.18 1.88
N GLU A 108 -5.09 5.38 3.19
CA GLU A 108 -6.17 4.87 4.04
C GLU A 108 -7.54 5.42 3.61
N ASN A 109 -7.63 6.73 3.39
CA ASN A 109 -8.84 7.38 2.89
C ASN A 109 -9.23 6.86 1.50
N PHE A 110 -8.25 6.58 0.64
CA PHE A 110 -8.49 5.99 -0.68
C PHE A 110 -9.09 4.58 -0.57
N CYS A 111 -8.52 3.72 0.29
CA CYS A 111 -9.03 2.37 0.55
C CYS A 111 -10.42 2.35 1.18
N SER A 112 -10.79 3.40 1.92
CA SER A 112 -12.09 3.53 2.58
C SER A 112 -13.26 3.78 1.60
N LYS A 113 -12.98 4.19 0.37
CA LYS A 113 -14.01 4.41 -0.67
C LYS A 113 -14.68 3.09 -1.05
N SER A 114 -16.02 3.09 -1.11
CA SER A 114 -16.83 1.89 -1.37
C SER A 114 -16.49 1.21 -2.70
N GLU A 115 -16.20 1.99 -3.74
CA GLU A 115 -15.75 1.51 -5.05
C GLU A 115 -14.39 0.80 -5.00
N ILE A 116 -13.50 1.21 -4.09
CA ILE A 116 -12.16 0.65 -3.91
C ILE A 116 -12.22 -0.61 -3.06
N LYS A 117 -13.07 -0.66 -2.02
CA LYS A 117 -13.29 -1.87 -1.22
C LYS A 117 -13.64 -3.09 -2.06
N LYS A 118 -14.39 -2.90 -3.16
CA LYS A 118 -14.73 -3.98 -4.11
C LYS A 118 -13.51 -4.61 -4.78
N PHE A 119 -12.42 -3.87 -4.97
CA PHE A 119 -11.18 -4.41 -5.54
C PHE A 119 -10.47 -5.37 -4.58
N PHE A 120 -10.80 -5.32 -3.29
CA PHE A 120 -10.21 -6.12 -2.23
C PHE A 120 -11.13 -7.22 -1.73
N SER A 121 -12.26 -7.48 -2.40
CA SER A 121 -13.22 -8.51 -1.99
C SER A 121 -12.58 -9.90 -1.86
N TYR A 122 -11.58 -10.21 -2.69
CA TYR A 122 -10.81 -11.46 -2.64
C TYR A 122 -10.07 -11.69 -1.31
N LEU A 123 -9.89 -10.65 -0.49
CA LEU A 123 -9.24 -10.74 0.81
C LEU A 123 -10.18 -11.15 1.94
N PHE A 124 -11.50 -11.12 1.69
CA PHE A 124 -12.55 -11.45 2.66
C PHE A 124 -13.24 -12.79 2.34
N VAL A 125 -12.64 -13.59 1.46
CA VAL A 125 -13.10 -14.96 1.10
C VAL A 125 -12.48 -15.98 2.02
#